data_AF-A0A7S1GYV5-F1
#
_entry.id   AF-A0A7S1GYV5-F1
#
_cell.length_a   1.000
_cell.length_b   1.000
_cell.length_c   1.000
_cell.angle_alpha   90.00
_cell.angle_beta   90.00
_cell.angle_gamma   90.00
#
_symmetry.space_group_name_H-M   'P 1'
#
loop_
_entity.id
_entity.type
_entity.pdbx_description
1 polymer ?
#
loop_
_entity_poly.entity_id
_entity_poly.type
_entity_poly.pdbx_seq_one_letter_code
_entity_poly.pdbx_strand_id
1 'polypeptide(L)'
;VALDTFPYAGTTTTCEALFMGVPVVSLRSDEGGGCHAQNVGVTLLNQVGLLGLVAESEDGFVETAVALAHDSPRLSNLRSTLRATMWTSDLCNGQKFGRQFGDMCQSARA
;
A
#
# COMPACT_ATOMS: atom_id res chain seq x y z
N VAL A 1 -7.11 10.09 7.43
CA VAL A 1 -6.65 8.70 7.30
C VAL A 1 -7.73 7.97 6.53
N ALA A 2 -7.37 7.21 5.50
CA ALA A 2 -8.29 6.32 4.80
C ALA A 2 -8.12 4.89 5.35
N LEU A 3 -9.19 4.11 5.32
CA LEU A 3 -9.23 2.73 5.81
C LEU A 3 -9.51 1.84 4.61
N ASP A 4 -8.60 0.90 4.35
CA ASP A 4 -8.81 -0.09 3.29
C ASP A 4 -9.86 -1.11 3.73
N THR A 5 -10.64 -1.62 2.78
CA THR A 5 -11.67 -2.63 3.06
C THR A 5 -11.06 -4.03 3.09
N PHE A 6 -11.68 -4.93 3.85
CA PHE A 6 -11.35 -6.35 3.86
C PHE A 6 -12.66 -7.16 3.90
N PRO A 7 -12.73 -8.35 3.28
CA PRO A 7 -11.63 -9.13 2.67
C PRO A 7 -11.30 -8.74 1.21
N TYR A 8 -11.82 -7.62 0.70
CA TYR A 8 -11.51 -7.12 -0.63
C TYR A 8 -10.97 -5.69 -0.52
N ALA A 9 -9.67 -5.52 -0.77
CA ALA A 9 -9.00 -4.25 -0.66
C ALA A 9 -9.23 -3.38 -1.90
N GLY A 10 -9.11 -2.07 -1.70
CA GLY A 10 -8.95 -1.11 -2.77
C GLY A 10 -7.68 -1.39 -3.58
N THR A 11 -7.68 -0.90 -4.81
CA THR A 11 -6.49 -0.93 -5.67
C THR A 11 -6.27 0.46 -6.21
N THR A 12 -7.08 0.87 -7.19
CA THR A 12 -7.02 2.22 -7.78
C THR A 12 -7.34 3.29 -6.75
N THR A 13 -8.37 3.09 -5.92
CA THR A 13 -8.76 4.03 -4.86
C THR A 13 -7.65 4.20 -3.81
N THR A 14 -6.93 3.12 -3.48
CA THR A 14 -5.76 3.16 -2.59
C THR A 14 -4.63 3.96 -3.23
N CYS A 15 -4.32 3.73 -4.50
CA CYS A 15 -3.33 4.53 -5.25
C CYS A 15 -3.73 6.02 -5.32
N GLU A 16 -4.98 6.32 -5.60
CA GLU A 16 -5.52 7.69 -5.65
C GLU A 16 -5.41 8.38 -4.29
N ALA A 17 -5.79 7.69 -3.21
CA ALA A 17 -5.67 8.21 -1.86
C ALA A 17 -4.22 8.59 -1.54
N LEU A 18 -3.28 7.67 -1.78
CA LEU A 18 -1.85 7.90 -1.54
C LEU A 18 -1.32 9.06 -2.41
N PHE A 19 -1.70 9.12 -3.68
CA PHE A 19 -1.29 10.19 -4.60
C PHE A 19 -1.84 11.57 -4.20
N MET A 20 -3.02 11.59 -3.56
CA MET A 20 -3.64 12.79 -3.01
C MET A 20 -3.14 13.15 -1.61
N GLY A 21 -2.15 12.43 -1.10
CA GLY A 21 -1.57 12.70 0.23
C GLY A 21 -2.39 12.14 1.39
N VAL A 22 -3.30 11.20 1.14
CA VAL A 22 -4.11 10.57 2.19
C VAL A 22 -3.47 9.23 2.56
N PRO A 23 -2.93 9.07 3.79
CA PRO A 23 -2.39 7.78 4.22
C PRO A 23 -3.53 6.76 4.37
N VAL A 24 -3.27 5.53 3.94
CA VAL A 24 -4.21 4.39 3.97
C VAL A 24 -3.68 3.35 4.96
N VAL A 25 -4.56 2.84 5.82
CA VAL A 25 -4.28 1.67 6.68
C VAL A 25 -4.91 0.43 6.03
N SER A 26 -4.16 -0.66 5.92
CA SER A 26 -4.60 -1.93 5.29
C SER A 26 -4.45 -3.09 6.27
N LEU A 27 -5.30 -4.11 6.14
CA LEU A 27 -5.23 -5.34 6.93
C LEU A 27 -4.64 -6.48 6.09
N ARG A 28 -3.58 -7.12 6.56
CA ARG A 28 -3.08 -8.37 5.98
C ARG A 28 -4.08 -9.49 6.23
N SER A 29 -4.29 -10.35 5.24
CA SER A 29 -5.01 -11.61 5.48
C SER A 29 -4.22 -12.52 6.42
N ASP A 30 -4.92 -13.44 7.05
CA ASP A 30 -4.40 -14.48 7.93
C ASP A 30 -3.25 -15.33 7.37
N GLU A 31 -2.49 -15.94 8.28
CA GLU A 31 -1.36 -16.81 7.98
C GLU A 31 -1.83 -18.14 7.38
N GLY A 32 -1.68 -18.32 6.07
CA GLY A 32 -2.01 -19.61 5.42
C GLY A 32 -2.05 -19.66 3.89
N GLY A 33 -1.77 -18.56 3.19
CA GLY A 33 -1.92 -18.48 1.73
C GLY A 33 -2.92 -17.39 1.34
N GLY A 34 -2.75 -16.23 1.97
CA GLY A 34 -3.66 -15.11 2.04
C GLY A 34 -4.48 -14.76 0.80
N CYS A 35 -5.70 -14.27 1.02
CA CYS A 35 -6.59 -13.74 -0.02
C CYS A 35 -5.85 -12.64 -0.82
N HIS A 36 -5.57 -12.91 -2.10
CA HIS A 36 -4.90 -11.94 -2.99
C HIS A 36 -5.65 -10.60 -3.00
N ALA A 37 -6.97 -10.65 -3.13
CA ALA A 37 -7.82 -9.45 -3.18
C ALA A 37 -7.72 -8.60 -1.90
N GLN A 38 -7.47 -9.22 -0.73
CA GLN A 38 -7.24 -8.49 0.51
C GLN A 38 -5.81 -7.90 0.58
N ASN A 39 -4.83 -8.64 0.08
CA ASN A 39 -3.42 -8.24 0.18
C ASN A 39 -2.98 -7.22 -0.87
N VAL A 40 -3.87 -6.78 -1.78
CA VAL A 40 -3.51 -5.72 -2.73
C VAL A 40 -3.07 -4.45 -1.99
N GLY A 41 -3.85 -3.97 -1.01
CA GLY A 41 -3.48 -2.82 -0.17
C GLY A 41 -2.12 -2.99 0.51
N VAL A 42 -1.83 -4.20 1.03
CA VAL A 42 -0.55 -4.55 1.65
C VAL A 42 0.61 -4.42 0.67
N THR A 43 0.46 -4.96 -0.54
CA THR A 43 1.51 -4.90 -1.57
C THR A 43 1.78 -3.47 -2.05
N LEU A 44 0.73 -2.66 -2.21
CA LEU A 44 0.85 -1.25 -2.57
C LEU A 44 1.60 -0.47 -1.48
N LEU A 45 1.20 -0.61 -0.22
CA LEU A 45 1.87 0.06 0.91
C LEU A 45 3.34 -0.37 1.03
N ASN A 46 3.66 -1.64 0.77
CA ASN A 46 5.03 -2.11 0.72
C ASN A 46 5.86 -1.42 -0.37
N GLN A 47 5.33 -1.33 -1.60
CA GLN A 47 6.03 -0.68 -2.73
C GLN A 47 6.28 0.82 -2.49
N VAL A 48 5.45 1.46 -1.68
CA VAL A 48 5.55 2.90 -1.34
C VAL A 48 6.38 3.13 -0.06
N GLY A 49 6.80 2.07 0.63
CA GLY A 49 7.61 2.15 1.85
C GLY A 49 6.80 2.47 3.12
N LEU A 50 5.53 2.09 3.15
CA LEU A 50 4.57 2.40 4.23
C LEU A 50 4.10 1.14 4.97
N LEU A 51 4.97 0.13 5.13
CA LEU A 51 4.65 -1.09 5.86
C LEU A 51 4.15 -0.84 7.29
N GLY A 52 4.54 0.27 7.92
CA GLY A 52 4.03 0.68 9.24
C GLY A 52 2.54 1.10 9.26
N LEU A 53 1.84 1.04 8.13
CA LEU A 53 0.39 1.21 8.00
C LEU A 53 -0.34 -0.10 7.65
N VAL A 54 0.38 -1.23 7.65
CA VAL A 54 -0.19 -2.55 7.49
C VAL A 54 -0.41 -3.17 8.87
N ALA A 55 -1.64 -3.57 9.15
CA ALA A 55 -1.99 -4.31 10.35
C ALA A 55 -2.03 -5.81 10.08
N GLU A 56 -1.78 -6.60 11.11
CA GLU A 56 -1.74 -8.07 11.07
C GLU A 56 -2.98 -8.71 11.75
N SER A 57 -3.88 -7.89 12.31
CA SER A 57 -5.15 -8.31 12.92
C SER A 57 -6.18 -7.16 12.86
N GLU A 58 -7.46 -7.48 13.04
CA GLU A 58 -8.52 -6.46 13.10
C GLU A 58 -8.30 -5.46 14.23
N ASP A 59 -7.91 -5.93 15.42
CA ASP A 59 -7.55 -5.05 16.55
C ASP A 59 -6.35 -4.16 16.19
N GLY A 60 -5.31 -4.74 15.57
CA GLY A 60 -4.15 -3.99 15.10
C GLY A 60 -4.50 -2.96 14.02
N PHE A 61 -5.52 -3.21 13.20
CA PHE A 61 -6.03 -2.28 12.19
C PHE A 61 -6.65 -1.05 12.86
N VAL A 62 -7.48 -1.27 13.87
CA VAL A 62 -8.07 -0.20 14.68
C VAL A 62 -6.99 0.58 15.43
N GLU A 63 -6.07 -0.10 16.10
CA GLU A 63 -4.97 0.54 16.84
C GLU A 63 -4.09 1.39 15.92
N THR A 64 -3.72 0.88 14.75
CA THR A 64 -2.91 1.61 13.76
C THR A 64 -3.64 2.86 13.27
N ALA A 65 -4.93 2.75 12.95
CA ALA A 65 -5.74 3.88 12.50
C ALA A 65 -5.89 4.95 13.58
N VAL A 66 -6.19 4.54 14.82
CA VAL A 66 -6.34 5.43 15.98
C VAL A 66 -5.02 6.12 16.30
N ALA A 67 -3.92 5.37 16.40
CA ALA A 67 -2.59 5.93 16.67
C ALA A 67 -2.20 6.97 15.61
N LEU A 68 -2.42 6.67 14.33
CA LEU A 68 -2.14 7.62 13.25
C LEU A 68 -3.06 8.85 13.30
N ALA A 69 -4.33 8.70 13.67
CA ALA A 69 -5.27 9.81 13.78
C ALA A 69 -4.93 10.76 14.94
N HIS A 70 -4.39 10.23 16.04
CA HIS A 70 -3.97 11.04 17.21
C HIS A 70 -2.60 11.70 17.03
N ASP A 71 -1.73 11.17 16.19
CA ASP A 71 -0.41 11.74 15.91
C ASP A 71 -0.47 12.81 14.80
N SER A 72 -0.86 14.03 15.19
CA SER A 72 -0.96 15.17 14.27
C SER A 72 0.35 15.50 13.53
N PRO A 73 1.53 15.53 14.19
CA PRO A 73 2.81 15.72 13.51
C PRO A 73 3.09 14.66 12.44
N ARG A 74 2.95 13.37 12.77
CA ARG A 74 3.16 12.28 11.81
C ARG A 74 2.18 12.35 10.66
N LEU A 75 0.90 12.63 10.94
CA LEU A 75 -0.13 12.74 9.92
C LEU A 75 0.10 13.94 8.98
N SER A 76 0.56 15.07 9.51
CA SER A 76 0.95 16.24 8.72
C SER A 76 2.13 15.92 7.79
N ASN A 77 3.17 15.27 8.32
CA ASN A 77 4.34 14.87 7.54
C ASN A 77 3.98 13.87 6.42
N LEU A 78 3.15 12.86 6.71
CA LEU A 78 2.66 11.94 5.69
C LEU A 78 1.90 12.70 4.60
N ARG A 79 0.96 13.57 4.97
CA ARG A 79 0.16 14.35 4.01
C ARG A 79 1.00 15.24 3.10
N SER A 80 2.07 15.83 3.62
CA SER A 80 2.94 16.72 2.83
C SER A 80 3.92 15.97 1.92
N THR A 81 4.30 14.73 2.26
CA THR A 81 5.35 13.98 1.55
C THR A 81 4.82 12.87 0.64
N LEU A 82 3.65 12.30 0.95
CA LEU A 82 3.11 11.10 0.30
C LEU A 82 3.06 11.15 -1.22
N ARG A 83 2.68 12.29 -1.82
CA ARG A 83 2.63 12.42 -3.28
C ARG A 83 4.00 12.24 -3.91
N ALA A 84 5.04 12.88 -3.32
CA ALA A 84 6.40 12.75 -3.80
C ALA A 84 6.89 11.31 -3.60
N THR A 85 6.65 10.73 -2.42
CA THR A 85 7.00 9.34 -2.10
C THR A 85 6.39 8.37 -3.12
N MET A 86 5.09 8.50 -3.42
CA MET A 86 4.39 7.72 -4.45
C MET A 86 5.06 7.88 -5.82
N TRP A 87 5.27 9.12 -6.26
CA TRP A 87 5.85 9.41 -7.57
C TRP A 87 7.24 8.81 -7.76
N THR A 88 8.06 8.80 -6.70
CA THR A 88 9.42 8.24 -6.72
C THR A 88 9.49 6.75 -6.39
N SER A 89 8.38 6.12 -6.00
CA SER A 89 8.33 4.72 -5.62
C SER A 89 8.47 3.78 -6.83
N ASP A 90 8.82 2.53 -6.56
CA ASP A 90 8.86 1.48 -7.59
C ASP A 90 7.48 1.24 -8.22
N LEU A 91 6.38 1.54 -7.51
CA LEU A 91 5.02 1.44 -8.02
C LEU A 91 4.77 2.35 -9.24
N CYS A 92 5.41 3.53 -9.28
CA CYS A 92 5.32 4.47 -10.39
C CYS A 92 6.49 4.35 -11.39
N ASN A 93 7.38 3.36 -11.23
CA ASN A 93 8.53 3.16 -12.11
C ASN A 93 8.17 2.30 -13.33
N GLY A 94 7.46 2.89 -14.29
CA GLY A 94 7.01 2.20 -15.51
C GLY A 94 8.14 1.61 -16.35
N GLN A 95 9.32 2.25 -16.38
CA GLN A 95 10.48 1.73 -17.12
C GLN A 95 11.05 0.46 -16.48
N LYS A 96 11.11 0.39 -15.14
CA LYS A 96 11.54 -0.81 -14.43
C LYS A 96 10.53 -1.93 -14.64
N PHE A 97 9.23 -1.65 -14.46
CA PHE A 97 8.16 -2.62 -14.71
C PHE A 97 8.22 -3.19 -16.12
N GLY A 98 8.31 -2.31 -17.15
CA GLY A 98 8.34 -2.74 -18.54
C GLY A 98 9.53 -3.64 -18.89
N ARG A 99 10.72 -3.35 -18.33
CA ARG A 99 11.90 -4.22 -18.47
C ARG A 99 11.69 -5.58 -17.82
N GLN A 100 11.32 -5.60 -16.54
CA GLN A 100 11.11 -6.86 -15.79
C GLN A 100 10.04 -7.75 -16.42
N PHE A 101 8.93 -7.15 -16.86
CA PHE A 101 7.87 -7.86 -17.55
C PHE A 101 8.36 -8.42 -18.90
N GLY A 102 9.10 -7.63 -19.68
CA GLY A 102 9.69 -8.06 -20.94
C GLY A 102 10.65 -9.24 -20.78
N ASP A 103 11.55 -9.17 -19.81
CA ASP A 103 12.50 -10.24 -19.49
C ASP A 103 11.77 -11.54 -19.13
N MET A 104 10.72 -11.46 -18.31
CA MET A 104 9.89 -12.60 -17.92
C MET A 104 9.17 -13.24 -19.13
N CYS A 105 8.65 -12.42 -20.05
CA CYS A 105 8.03 -12.92 -21.28
C CYS A 105 9.04 -13.62 -22.21
N GLN A 106 10.30 -13.18 -22.22
CA GLN A 106 11.35 -13.82 -23.01
C GLN A 106 11.78 -15.15 -22.39
N SER A 107 11.96 -15.21 -21.06
CA SER A 107 12.33 -16.44 -20.36
C SER A 107 11.25 -17.53 -20.42
N ALA A 108 9.97 -17.15 -20.47
CA ALA A 108 8.87 -18.11 -20.58
C ALA A 108 8.74 -18.76 -21.97
N ARG A 109 9.51 -18.31 -22.96
CA ARG A 109 9.53 -18.88 -24.32
C ARG A 109 10.63 -19.93 -24.54
N ALA A 110 11.60 -20.02 -23.62
CA ALA A 110 12.67 -21.02 -23.65
C ALA A 110 12.23 -22.30 -22.92
#